data_AF-A0A3M1RMR7-F1
#
_entry.id   AF-A0A3M1RMR7-F1
#
_cell.length_a   1.000
_cell.length_b   1.000
_cell.length_c   1.000
_cell.angle_alpha   90.00
_cell.angle_beta   90.00
_cell.angle_gamma   90.00
#
_symmetry.space_group_name_H-M   'P 1'
#
loop_
_entity.id
_entity.type
_entity.pdbx_description
1 polymer ?
#
loop_
_entity_poly.entity_id
_entity_poly.type
_entity_poly.pdbx_seq_one_letter_code
_entity_poly.pdbx_strand_id
1 'polypeptide(L)'
;MKMNTSVVSLVGWALLGGILLSSCSKPVLEQAFQGDLPPAEANKVINDYCLECHVHAGFSADQHLERSRQFYDRPPYTQAQECRVCHYIREEGLLIKTVHRGTRWPQWVKQGRFKRFEARELAKPPDQANP
;
A
#
# COMPACT_ATOMS: atom_id res chain seq x y z
N MET A 1 54.06 -42.50 -8.40
CA MET A 1 52.76 -43.04 -8.83
C MET A 1 51.68 -42.07 -8.35
N LYS A 2 51.19 -41.19 -9.23
CA LYS A 2 49.85 -41.21 -9.88
C LYS A 2 48.68 -40.98 -8.90
N MET A 3 48.07 -39.80 -9.05
CA MET A 3 46.76 -39.39 -8.50
C MET A 3 45.66 -40.41 -8.79
N ASN A 4 44.64 -40.46 -7.93
CA ASN A 4 43.26 -40.54 -8.41
C ASN A 4 42.25 -39.92 -7.42
N THR A 5 41.49 -39.01 -8.00
CA THR A 5 40.28 -38.32 -7.52
C THR A 5 39.08 -39.26 -7.42
N SER A 6 37.99 -38.73 -6.84
CA SER A 6 36.64 -39.32 -6.68
C SER A 6 36.48 -39.98 -5.31
N VAL A 7 35.55 -39.61 -4.43
CA VAL A 7 34.20 -39.11 -4.65
C VAL A 7 33.92 -38.14 -3.50
N VAL A 8 33.82 -36.85 -3.82
CA VAL A 8 33.11 -35.88 -2.97
C VAL A 8 31.67 -36.37 -2.95
N SER A 9 31.31 -37.14 -1.93
CA SER A 9 29.97 -37.72 -1.81
C SER A 9 29.02 -36.62 -1.34
N LEU A 10 28.51 -35.94 -2.37
CA LEU A 10 27.34 -35.09 -2.61
C LEU A 10 26.11 -35.21 -1.69
N VAL A 11 26.24 -35.53 -0.41
CA VAL A 11 25.10 -35.69 0.51
C VAL A 11 25.08 -34.61 1.61
N GLY A 12 26.23 -33.97 1.88
CA GLY A 12 26.34 -32.97 2.96
C GLY A 12 25.87 -31.55 2.61
N TRP A 13 25.70 -31.21 1.33
CA TRP A 13 25.40 -29.83 0.89
C TRP A 13 23.98 -29.62 0.36
N ALA A 14 23.11 -30.64 0.41
CA ALA A 14 21.69 -30.48 0.07
C ALA A 14 20.82 -30.02 1.27
N LEU A 15 21.35 -30.08 2.51
CA LEU A 15 20.62 -29.71 3.72
C LEU A 15 20.78 -28.23 4.14
N LEU A 16 21.55 -27.44 3.39
CA LEU A 16 21.79 -26.00 3.63
C LEU A 16 21.20 -25.09 2.54
N GLY A 17 20.49 -25.65 1.56
CA GLY A 17 19.94 -24.93 0.40
C GLY A 17 18.45 -24.61 0.47
N GLY A 18 17.77 -24.94 1.57
CA GLY A 18 16.38 -24.58 1.79
C GLY A 18 16.27 -23.19 2.42
N ILE A 19 16.72 -22.14 1.72
CA ILE A 19 16.31 -20.78 2.07
C ILE A 19 14.79 -20.78 1.92
N LEU A 20 14.10 -20.88 3.05
CA LEU A 20 12.71 -20.51 3.17
C LEU A 20 12.62 -19.05 2.73
N LEU A 21 12.38 -18.83 1.44
CA LEU A 21 11.77 -17.61 0.97
C LEU A 21 10.34 -17.64 1.50
N SER A 22 10.19 -17.46 2.81
CA SER A 22 8.97 -16.97 3.41
C SER A 22 8.78 -15.58 2.82
N SER A 23 8.17 -15.54 1.63
CA SER A 23 7.52 -14.34 1.14
C SER A 23 6.49 -14.00 2.20
N CYS A 24 6.87 -13.12 3.13
CA CYS A 24 5.92 -12.42 3.97
C CYS A 24 5.05 -11.63 3.00
N SER A 25 3.98 -12.28 2.51
CA SER A 25 2.96 -11.60 1.71
C SER A 25 2.43 -10.45 2.56
N LYS A 26 2.49 -9.24 2.02
CA LYS A 26 1.92 -8.07 2.67
C LYS A 26 0.45 -8.34 3.01
N PRO A 27 -0.07 -7.92 4.17
CA PRO A 27 -1.50 -7.96 4.42
C PRO A 27 -2.28 -7.29 3.28
N VAL A 28 -3.45 -7.81 2.92
CA VAL A 28 -4.27 -7.30 1.80
C VAL A 28 -4.56 -5.80 1.95
N LEU A 29 -4.73 -5.32 3.19
CA LEU A 29 -4.89 -3.90 3.49
C LEU A 29 -3.66 -3.07 3.09
N GLU A 30 -2.46 -3.58 3.36
CA GLU A 30 -1.21 -2.93 2.97
C GLU A 30 -1.08 -2.86 1.45
N GLN A 31 -1.39 -3.95 0.76
CA GLN A 31 -1.42 -4.01 -0.70
C GLN A 31 -2.38 -2.96 -1.28
N ALA A 32 -3.59 -2.86 -0.72
CA ALA A 32 -4.59 -1.88 -1.14
C ALA A 32 -4.09 -0.43 -1.00
N PHE A 33 -3.47 -0.08 0.13
CA PHE A 33 -2.94 1.27 0.35
C PHE A 33 -1.67 1.57 -0.46
N GLN A 34 -0.88 0.56 -0.81
CA GLN A 34 0.35 0.72 -1.60
C GLN A 34 0.11 0.75 -3.11
N GLY A 35 -1.06 0.28 -3.57
CA GLY A 35 -1.37 0.21 -5.00
C GLY A 35 -1.03 -1.09 -5.67
N ASP A 36 -0.84 -2.14 -4.88
CA ASP A 36 -0.56 -3.47 -5.38
C ASP A 36 -1.85 -4.17 -5.87
N LEU A 37 -3.02 -3.57 -5.61
CA LEU A 37 -4.35 -4.04 -6.05
C LEU A 37 -4.98 -3.11 -7.11
N PRO A 38 -5.86 -3.64 -7.97
CA PRO A 38 -6.70 -2.83 -8.86
C PRO A 38 -7.51 -1.78 -8.08
N PRO A 39 -7.73 -0.56 -8.61
CA PRO A 39 -8.37 0.54 -7.88
C PRO A 39 -9.73 0.20 -7.25
N ALA A 40 -10.59 -0.53 -7.96
CA ALA A 40 -11.89 -0.93 -7.45
C ALA A 40 -11.78 -1.89 -6.26
N GLU A 41 -10.86 -2.86 -6.33
CA GLU A 41 -10.59 -3.80 -5.25
C GLU A 41 -9.94 -3.11 -4.06
N ALA A 42 -8.95 -2.25 -4.32
CA ALA A 42 -8.29 -1.45 -3.29
C ALA A 42 -9.30 -0.59 -2.52
N ASN A 43 -10.18 0.12 -3.22
CA ASN A 43 -11.22 0.93 -2.59
C ASN A 43 -12.18 0.10 -1.75
N LYS A 44 -12.58 -1.08 -2.22
CA LYS A 44 -13.43 -1.99 -1.44
C LYS A 44 -12.74 -2.38 -0.13
N VAL A 45 -11.49 -2.88 -0.20
CA VAL A 45 -10.72 -3.29 0.97
C VAL A 45 -10.54 -2.14 1.96
N ILE A 46 -10.18 -0.94 1.47
CA ILE A 46 -9.97 0.23 2.32
C ILE A 46 -11.29 0.69 2.95
N ASN A 47 -12.38 0.70 2.18
CA ASN A 47 -13.70 1.05 2.68
C ASN A 47 -14.15 0.10 3.80
N ASP A 48 -14.05 -1.21 3.58
CA ASP A 48 -14.42 -2.22 4.58
C ASP A 48 -13.60 -2.03 5.87
N TYR A 49 -12.29 -1.82 5.74
CA TYR A 49 -11.42 -1.53 6.88
C TYR A 49 -11.78 -0.23 7.63
N CYS A 50 -12.21 0.82 6.92
CA CYS A 50 -12.63 2.06 7.57
C CYS A 50 -13.94 1.87 8.35
N LEU A 51 -14.85 1.05 7.83
CA LEU A 51 -16.13 0.72 8.45
C LEU A 51 -15.99 -0.14 9.71
N GLU A 52 -14.91 -0.93 9.84
CA GLU A 52 -14.65 -1.74 11.06
C GLU A 52 -14.51 -0.89 12.33
N CYS A 53 -13.95 0.31 12.22
CA CYS A 53 -13.73 1.19 13.38
C CYS A 53 -14.87 2.16 13.64
N HIS A 54 -15.72 2.38 12.65
CA HIS A 54 -16.81 3.33 12.71
C HIS A 54 -18.06 2.67 12.17
N VAL A 55 -18.97 2.28 13.07
CA VAL A 55 -20.36 1.94 12.73
C VAL A 55 -21.05 3.22 12.25
N HIS A 56 -20.75 3.63 11.03
CA HIS A 56 -21.44 4.72 10.37
C HIS A 56 -22.60 4.08 9.61
N ALA A 57 -23.73 3.94 10.28
CA ALA A 57 -24.99 3.63 9.62
C ALA A 57 -25.26 4.72 8.56
N GLY A 58 -24.81 4.50 7.33
CA GLY A 58 -24.93 5.42 6.21
C GLY A 58 -23.62 5.99 5.61
N PHE A 59 -22.43 5.49 5.95
CA PHE A 59 -21.22 5.91 5.21
C PHE A 59 -21.24 5.38 3.77
N SER A 60 -21.13 6.30 2.81
CA SER A 60 -20.94 6.00 1.39
C SER A 60 -19.56 6.53 0.97
N ALA A 61 -18.69 5.63 0.50
CA ALA A 61 -17.36 5.99 0.02
C ALA A 61 -17.42 7.00 -1.13
N ASP A 62 -18.36 6.80 -2.07
CA ASP A 62 -18.54 7.69 -3.23
C ASP A 62 -18.96 9.09 -2.80
N GLN A 63 -19.96 9.19 -1.90
CA GLN A 63 -20.39 10.49 -1.36
C GLN A 63 -19.27 11.15 -0.55
N HIS A 64 -18.50 10.36 0.20
CA HIS A 64 -17.37 10.86 0.97
C HIS A 64 -16.27 11.42 0.06
N LEU A 65 -15.91 10.72 -1.02
CA LEU A 65 -14.92 11.18 -2.00
C LEU A 65 -15.39 12.48 -2.66
N GLU A 66 -16.63 12.52 -3.14
CA GLU A 66 -17.17 13.69 -3.85
C GLU A 66 -17.15 14.95 -2.97
N ARG A 67 -17.58 14.82 -1.71
CA ARG A 67 -17.50 15.93 -0.74
C ARG A 67 -16.05 16.28 -0.37
N SER A 68 -15.19 15.28 -0.22
CA SER A 68 -13.82 15.50 0.25
C SER A 68 -12.95 16.25 -0.77
N ARG A 69 -13.13 15.97 -2.06
CA ARG A 69 -12.39 16.65 -3.16
C ARG A 69 -12.53 18.16 -3.10
N GLN A 70 -13.71 18.66 -2.71
CA GLN A 70 -14.02 20.09 -2.64
C GLN A 70 -13.17 20.88 -1.64
N PHE A 71 -12.53 20.20 -0.67
CA PHE A 71 -11.66 20.84 0.31
C PHE A 71 -10.21 21.01 -0.19
N TYR A 72 -9.85 20.38 -1.29
CA TYR A 72 -8.51 20.46 -1.89
C TYR A 72 -8.48 21.43 -3.06
N ASP A 73 -7.32 22.01 -3.32
CA ASP A 73 -7.13 23.04 -4.34
C ASP A 73 -6.27 22.59 -5.52
N ARG A 74 -5.80 21.34 -5.52
CA ARG A 74 -4.88 20.82 -6.55
C ARG A 74 -4.98 19.30 -6.76
N PRO A 75 -4.60 18.81 -7.95
CA PRO A 75 -4.32 17.40 -8.18
C PRO A 75 -3.19 16.87 -7.29
N PRO A 76 -3.18 15.56 -6.97
CA PRO A 76 -4.15 14.55 -7.38
C PRO A 76 -5.46 14.60 -6.58
N TYR A 77 -5.53 15.37 -5.50
CA TYR A 77 -6.62 15.31 -4.53
C TYR A 77 -7.97 15.76 -5.09
N THR A 78 -7.99 16.78 -5.95
CA THR A 78 -9.23 17.25 -6.62
C THR A 78 -9.81 16.22 -7.59
N GLN A 79 -9.02 15.22 -7.98
CA GLN A 79 -9.37 14.16 -8.94
C GLN A 79 -9.40 12.78 -8.27
N ALA A 80 -9.30 12.72 -6.94
CA ALA A 80 -9.10 11.46 -6.23
C ALA A 80 -10.30 10.51 -6.36
N GLN A 81 -10.20 9.39 -7.08
CA GLN A 81 -11.21 8.32 -7.04
C GLN A 81 -10.91 7.23 -6.01
N GLU A 82 -9.70 7.21 -5.47
CA GLU A 82 -9.28 6.21 -4.49
C GLU A 82 -9.08 6.79 -3.09
N CYS A 83 -9.50 6.04 -2.07
CA CYS A 83 -9.35 6.43 -0.67
C CYS A 83 -7.87 6.68 -0.32
N ARG A 84 -6.94 5.92 -0.90
CA ARG A 84 -5.49 6.02 -0.65
C ARG A 84 -4.84 7.32 -1.15
N VAL A 85 -5.54 8.10 -1.99
CA VAL A 85 -5.04 9.41 -2.41
C VAL A 85 -4.99 10.36 -1.22
N CYS A 86 -6.03 10.35 -0.40
CA CYS A 86 -6.15 11.18 0.79
C CYS A 86 -5.66 10.45 2.05
N HIS A 87 -5.91 9.14 2.16
CA HIS A 87 -5.56 8.34 3.32
C HIS A 87 -4.30 7.49 3.11
N TYR A 88 -3.62 7.18 4.19
CA TYR A 88 -2.50 6.25 4.18
C TYR A 88 -2.46 5.46 5.47
N ILE A 89 -1.82 4.30 5.40
CA ILE A 89 -1.38 3.58 6.59
C ILE A 89 0.14 3.57 6.66
N ARG A 90 0.66 3.50 7.87
CA ARG A 90 2.07 3.23 8.15
C ARG A 90 2.13 2.13 9.19
N GLU A 91 3.02 1.18 8.99
CA GLU A 91 3.35 0.23 10.04
C GLU A 91 4.50 0.79 10.87
N GLU A 92 4.36 0.73 12.18
CA GLU A 92 5.41 1.08 13.13
C GLU A 92 5.68 -0.13 14.04
N GLY A 93 6.93 -0.30 14.46
CA GLY A 93 7.36 -1.40 15.32
C GLY A 93 8.03 -2.56 14.58
N LEU A 94 9.22 -2.95 15.06
CA LEU A 94 10.03 -4.03 14.49
C LEU A 94 9.53 -5.44 14.86
N LEU A 95 8.93 -5.59 16.06
CA LEU A 95 8.49 -6.88 16.60
C LEU A 95 6.96 -7.01 16.70
N ILE A 96 6.27 -5.90 16.99
CA ILE A 96 4.81 -5.81 17.00
C ILE A 96 4.44 -4.70 16.05
N LYS A 97 3.90 -5.07 14.88
CA LYS A 97 3.46 -4.12 13.87
C LYS A 97 2.19 -3.43 14.32
N THR A 98 2.27 -2.13 14.57
CA THR A 98 1.12 -1.28 14.82
C THR A 98 0.77 -0.52 13.54
N VAL A 99 -0.48 -0.60 13.12
CA VAL A 99 -0.96 0.11 11.92
C VAL A 99 -1.45 1.50 12.32
N HIS A 100 -0.71 2.52 11.91
CA HIS A 100 -1.06 3.92 12.06
C HIS A 100 -1.81 4.40 10.82
N ARG A 101 -3.01 4.94 11.04
CA ARG A 101 -3.81 5.57 9.99
C ARG A 101 -3.51 7.05 9.94
N GLY A 102 -3.41 7.61 8.75
CA GLY A 102 -3.24 9.04 8.56
C GLY A 102 -3.97 9.57 7.35
N THR A 103 -4.16 10.89 7.36
CA THR A 103 -4.83 11.63 6.31
C THR A 103 -3.92 12.75 5.84
N ARG A 104 -3.80 12.92 4.53
CA ARG A 104 -3.14 14.05 3.89
C ARG A 104 -4.07 15.26 3.92
N TRP A 105 -4.28 15.79 5.12
CA TRP A 105 -5.28 16.85 5.35
C TRP A 105 -5.10 18.06 4.42
N PRO A 106 -6.17 18.74 3.99
CA PRO A 106 -6.10 19.86 3.05
C PRO A 106 -5.12 20.97 3.48
N GLN A 107 -5.11 21.33 4.76
CA GLN A 107 -4.20 22.34 5.30
C GLN A 107 -2.72 21.92 5.19
N TRP A 108 -2.42 20.63 5.29
CA TRP A 108 -1.06 20.11 5.16
C TRP A 108 -0.63 19.95 3.70
N VAL A 109 -1.57 19.63 2.82
CA VAL A 109 -1.38 19.71 1.36
C VAL A 109 -1.06 21.13 0.94
N LYS A 110 -1.81 22.12 1.44
CA LYS A 110 -1.56 23.55 1.20
C LYS A 110 -0.14 23.95 1.56
N GLN A 111 0.35 23.47 2.70
CA GLN A 111 1.74 23.66 3.17
C GLN A 111 2.80 22.89 2.36
N GLY A 112 2.41 22.06 1.39
CA GLY A 112 3.32 21.31 0.54
C GLY A 112 3.98 20.11 1.23
N ARG A 113 3.39 19.59 2.31
CA ARG A 113 3.96 18.46 3.07
C ARG A 113 4.03 17.14 2.29
N PHE A 114 3.31 17.04 1.17
CA PHE A 114 3.15 15.81 0.41
C PHE A 114 3.63 15.90 -1.05
N LYS A 115 4.45 16.89 -1.41
CA LYS A 115 4.94 17.09 -2.80
C LYS A 115 5.53 15.84 -3.45
N ARG A 116 6.28 15.02 -2.70
CA ARG A 116 6.85 13.76 -3.23
C ARG A 116 5.77 12.73 -3.59
N PHE A 117 4.70 12.68 -2.81
CA PHE A 117 3.56 11.83 -3.10
C PHE A 117 2.78 12.37 -4.30
N GLU A 118 2.49 13.68 -4.31
CA GLU A 118 1.80 14.37 -5.41
C GLU A 118 2.50 14.11 -6.76
N ALA A 119 3.82 14.26 -6.80
CA ALA A 119 4.61 14.01 -8.00
C ALA A 119 4.51 12.56 -8.50
N ARG A 120 4.45 11.57 -7.59
CA ARG A 120 4.31 10.16 -7.97
C ARG A 120 2.92 9.85 -8.51
N GLU A 121 1.88 10.37 -7.87
CA GLU A 121 0.51 10.16 -8.33
C GLU A 121 0.27 10.79 -9.70
N LEU A 122 0.79 12.00 -9.94
CA LEU A 122 0.66 12.69 -11.22
C LEU A 122 1.49 12.07 -12.35
N ALA A 123 2.51 11.28 -12.00
CA ALA A 123 3.33 10.56 -12.97
C ALA A 123 2.76 9.19 -13.36
N LYS A 124 1.65 8.74 -12.73
CA LYS A 124 1.04 7.45 -13.07
C LYS A 124 0.47 7.48 -14.49
N PRO A 125 0.64 6.42 -15.28
CA PRO A 125 0.06 6.34 -16.60
C PRO A 125 -1.49 6.30 -16.51
N PRO A 126 -2.23 6.74 -17.54
CA PRO A 126 -3.68 6.96 -17.48
C PRO A 126 -4.52 5.72 -17.11
N ASP A 127 -3.99 4.52 -17.38
CA ASP A 127 -4.59 3.23 -17.03
C ASP A 127 -4.43 2.88 -15.53
N GLN A 128 -3.54 3.58 -14.83
CA GLN A 128 -3.29 3.47 -13.39
C GLN A 128 -3.54 4.79 -12.63
N ALA A 129 -3.77 5.87 -13.36
CA ALA A 129 -4.23 7.13 -12.82
C ALA A 129 -5.67 6.96 -12.33
N ASN A 130 -6.02 7.66 -11.25
CA ASN A 130 -7.41 7.83 -10.86
C ASN A 130 -8.15 8.45 -12.06
N PRO A 131 -9.16 7.77 -12.66
CA PRO A 131 -9.91 8.34 -13.78
C PRO A 131 -10.59 9.67 -13.46
#